data_AF-A0A397ENE8-F1
#
_entry.id   AF-A0A397ENE8-F1
#
_cell.length_a   1.000
_cell.length_b   1.000
_cell.length_c   1.000
_cell.angle_alpha   90.00
_cell.angle_beta   90.00
_cell.angle_gamma   90.00
#
_symmetry.space_group_name_H-M   'P 1'
#
loop_
_entity.id
_entity.type
_entity.pdbx_description
1 polymer ?
#
loop_
_entity_poly.entity_id
_entity_poly.type
_entity_poly.pdbx_seq_one_letter_code
_entity_poly.pdbx_strand_id
1 'polypeptide(L)'
;MKMFLKNRMWREHWQVIAGSLVIIVALFGWFFLQAATSTRSVHFIQLSEPADVHRVFQSGEPWLVLCSRPDAILPEVFEKATKRLEGKIHVGVVDCHDKLPSGKSVFKKFLLRDDIVPTIFTIANGGKPK
;
A
#
# COMPACT_ATOMS: atom_id res chain seq x y z
N MET A 1 27.99 18.42 -29.61
CA MET A 1 28.71 18.37 -28.32
C MET A 1 30.20 18.75 -28.41
N LYS A 2 30.63 19.57 -29.39
CA LYS A 2 32.03 20.02 -29.54
C LYS A 2 32.23 21.55 -29.49
N MET A 3 31.16 22.35 -29.52
CA MET A 3 31.27 23.82 -29.43
C MET A 3 31.25 24.37 -27.99
N PHE A 4 30.73 23.63 -27.00
CA PHE A 4 30.65 24.09 -25.61
C PHE A 4 32.00 24.10 -24.86
N LEU A 5 33.02 23.41 -25.38
CA LEU A 5 34.34 23.30 -24.75
C LEU A 5 35.35 24.33 -25.27
N LYS A 6 35.02 25.08 -26.33
CA LYS A 6 36.00 25.94 -27.03
C LYS A 6 35.97 27.41 -26.57
N ASN A 7 34.87 27.87 -25.96
CA ASN A 7 34.82 29.20 -25.35
C ASN A 7 34.74 29.07 -23.83
N ARG A 8 35.61 29.83 -23.16
CA ARG A 8 35.78 30.00 -21.70
C ARG A 8 34.55 30.63 -21.02
N MET A 9 33.34 30.43 -21.55
CA MET A 9 32.05 30.90 -21.02
C MET A 9 31.63 30.16 -19.74
N TRP A 10 32.27 29.02 -19.43
CA TRP A 10 32.03 28.24 -18.21
C TRP A 10 32.35 29.01 -16.91
N ARG A 11 33.26 30.00 -16.97
CA ARG A 11 33.67 30.78 -15.79
C ARG A 11 32.70 31.93 -15.48
N GLU A 12 32.11 32.56 -16.49
CA GLU A 12 31.16 33.67 -16.30
C GLU A 12 29.76 33.20 -15.93
N HIS A 13 29.34 32.04 -16.45
CA HIS A 13 28.04 31.44 -16.13
C HIS A 13 28.10 30.41 -15.00
N TRP A 14 29.23 30.29 -14.29
CA TRP A 14 29.41 29.30 -13.22
C TRP A 14 28.33 29.44 -12.14
N GLN A 15 27.97 30.67 -11.77
CA GLN A 15 26.92 30.95 -10.78
C GLN A 15 25.54 30.48 -11.25
N VAL A 16 25.23 30.67 -12.54
CA VAL A 16 23.96 30.23 -13.14
C VAL A 16 23.88 28.71 -13.20
N ILE A 17 24.98 28.05 -13.59
CA ILE A 17 25.07 26.58 -13.66
C ILE A 17 24.93 25.98 -12.26
N ALA A 18 25.65 26.52 -11.27
CA ALA A 18 25.58 26.06 -9.89
C ALA A 18 24.16 26.25 -9.30
N GLY A 19 23.54 27.42 -9.52
CA GLY A 19 22.17 27.68 -9.05
C GLY A 19 21.14 26.75 -9.70
N SER A 20 21.25 26.53 -11.01
CA SER A 20 20.37 25.61 -11.74
C SER A 20 20.48 24.18 -11.22
N LEU A 21 21.71 23.74 -10.92
CA LEU A 21 21.97 22.39 -10.43
C LEU A 21 21.39 22.18 -9.02
N VAL A 22 21.48 23.19 -8.14
CA VAL A 22 20.86 23.16 -6.80
C VAL A 22 19.34 23.02 -6.91
N ILE A 23 18.69 23.78 -7.80
CA ILE A 23 17.24 23.70 -8.01
C ILE A 23 16.85 22.31 -8.52
N ILE A 24 17.59 21.76 -9.49
CA ILE A 24 17.33 20.42 -10.02
C ILE A 24 17.49 19.37 -8.94
N VAL A 25 18.55 19.42 -8.13
CA VAL A 25 18.77 18.49 -7.02
C VAL A 25 17.68 18.60 -5.96
N ALA A 26 17.23 19.82 -5.64
CA ALA A 26 16.16 20.05 -4.68
C ALA A 26 14.81 19.50 -5.19
N LEU A 27 14.45 19.76 -6.45
CA LEU A 27 13.22 19.24 -7.07
C LEU A 27 13.26 17.71 -7.19
N PHE A 28 14.39 17.16 -7.60
CA PHE A 28 14.57 15.71 -7.72
C PHE A 28 14.55 15.03 -6.34
N GLY A 29 15.21 15.61 -5.34
CA GLY A 29 15.19 15.13 -3.96
C GLY A 29 13.78 15.17 -3.37
N TRP A 30 13.03 16.24 -3.60
CA TRP A 30 11.63 16.35 -3.18
C TRP A 30 10.73 15.29 -3.83
N PHE A 31 10.83 15.12 -5.15
CA PHE A 31 10.06 14.10 -5.87
C PHE A 31 10.42 12.68 -5.43
N PHE A 32 11.71 12.40 -5.23
CA PHE A 32 12.17 11.10 -4.77
C PHE A 32 11.71 10.80 -3.34
N LEU A 33 11.74 11.80 -2.45
CA LEU A 33 11.19 11.67 -1.10
C LEU A 33 9.70 11.36 -1.15
N GLN A 34 8.91 12.06 -1.97
CA GLN A 34 7.48 11.76 -2.12
C GLN A 34 7.23 10.34 -2.62
N ALA A 35 7.98 9.89 -3.63
CA ALA A 35 7.86 8.55 -4.19
C ALA A 35 8.27 7.47 -3.17
N ALA A 36 9.33 7.70 -2.40
CA ALA A 36 9.79 6.80 -1.34
C ALA A 36 8.78 6.71 -0.18
N THR A 37 8.07 7.80 0.11
CA THR A 37 7.01 7.82 1.12
C THR A 37 5.64 7.33 0.62
N SER A 38 5.53 6.88 -0.64
CA SER A 38 4.28 6.32 -1.17
C SER A 38 3.96 5.01 -0.46
N THR A 39 3.18 5.11 0.62
CA THR A 39 2.61 3.97 1.32
C THR A 39 1.78 3.15 0.35
N ARG A 40 2.18 1.89 0.10
CA ARG A 40 1.26 0.92 -0.51
C ARG A 40 0.10 0.75 0.46
N SER A 41 -1.04 1.34 0.12
CA SER A 41 -2.20 1.44 1.00
C SER A 41 -2.97 0.12 1.17
N VAL A 42 -2.57 -0.92 0.42
CA VAL A 42 -3.11 -2.29 0.54
C VAL A 42 -2.11 -3.20 1.24
N HIS A 43 -2.52 -3.76 2.37
CA HIS A 43 -1.74 -4.75 3.12
C HIS A 43 -2.11 -6.18 2.69
N PHE A 44 -1.13 -6.98 2.27
CA PHE A 44 -1.35 -8.42 2.07
C PHE A 44 -1.17 -9.13 3.40
N ILE A 45 -2.24 -9.76 3.89
CA ILE A 45 -2.33 -10.37 5.22
C ILE A 45 -2.00 -11.86 5.07
N GLN A 46 -0.99 -12.34 5.80
CA GLN A 46 -0.63 -13.76 5.81
C GLN A 46 -1.26 -14.46 7.01
N LEU A 47 -2.17 -15.41 6.77
CA LEU A 47 -2.84 -16.13 7.86
C LEU A 47 -1.92 -17.11 8.61
N SER A 48 -0.79 -17.49 8.00
CA SER A 48 0.26 -18.26 8.66
C SER A 48 1.02 -17.48 9.71
N GLU A 49 1.03 -16.14 9.62
CA GLU A 49 1.76 -15.27 10.53
C GLU A 49 0.84 -14.84 11.69
N PRO A 50 1.09 -15.29 12.94
CA PRO A 50 0.24 -14.96 14.08
C PRO A 50 0.16 -13.45 14.35
N ALA A 51 1.21 -12.69 14.04
CA ALA A 51 1.21 -11.23 14.20
C ALA A 51 0.16 -10.56 13.30
N ASP A 52 0.05 -10.98 12.04
CA ASP A 52 -0.93 -10.46 11.07
C ASP A 52 -2.35 -10.80 11.50
N VAL A 53 -2.57 -12.04 11.94
CA VAL A 53 -3.88 -12.50 12.42
C VAL A 53 -4.30 -11.72 13.67
N HIS A 54 -3.39 -11.52 14.62
CA HIS A 54 -3.67 -10.71 15.80
C HIS A 54 -4.01 -9.27 15.42
N ARG A 55 -3.21 -8.68 14.53
CA ARG A 55 -3.40 -7.30 14.10
C ARG A 55 -4.75 -7.07 13.41
N VAL A 56 -5.18 -7.99 12.54
CA VAL A 56 -6.43 -7.80 11.76
C VAL A 56 -7.66 -8.21 12.56
N PHE A 57 -7.59 -9.35 13.27
CA PHE A 57 -8.78 -9.95 13.87
C PHE A 57 -8.92 -9.72 15.38
N GLN A 58 -7.89 -9.21 16.07
CA GLN A 58 -7.87 -9.13 17.54
C GLN A 58 -7.46 -7.76 18.10
N SER A 59 -6.73 -6.93 17.34
CA SER A 59 -6.20 -5.64 17.83
C SER A 59 -7.27 -4.59 18.16
N GLY A 60 -8.45 -4.70 17.56
CA GLY A 60 -9.51 -3.69 17.64
C GLY A 60 -9.41 -2.57 16.59
N GLU A 61 -8.31 -2.50 15.83
CA GLU A 61 -8.17 -1.55 14.72
C GLU A 61 -9.26 -1.78 13.65
N PRO A 62 -9.74 -0.72 12.97
CA PRO A 62 -10.71 -0.87 11.89
C PRO A 62 -10.03 -1.31 10.59
N TRP A 63 -10.48 -2.43 10.04
CA TRP A 63 -10.00 -3.02 8.80
C TRP A 63 -11.13 -3.20 7.79
N LEU A 64 -10.85 -2.83 6.54
CA LEU A 64 -11.58 -3.27 5.35
C LEU A 64 -10.77 -4.37 4.68
N VAL A 65 -11.33 -5.57 4.57
CA VAL A 65 -10.61 -6.74 4.07
C VAL A 65 -11.30 -7.30 2.84
N LEU A 66 -10.52 -7.51 1.78
CA LEU A 66 -10.93 -8.20 0.56
C LEU A 66 -10.44 -9.65 0.61
N CYS A 67 -11.37 -10.59 0.47
CA CYS A 67 -11.04 -11.98 0.21
C CYS A 67 -10.57 -12.13 -1.23
N SER A 68 -9.27 -12.33 -1.42
CA SER A 68 -8.69 -12.59 -2.74
C SER A 68 -7.39 -13.36 -2.61
N ARG A 69 -7.06 -14.14 -3.64
CA ARG A 69 -5.77 -14.82 -3.70
C ARG A 69 -4.64 -13.81 -3.93
N PRO A 70 -3.41 -14.09 -3.45
CA PRO A 70 -2.29 -13.15 -3.55
C PRO A 70 -1.87 -12.85 -5.00
N ASP A 71 -2.18 -13.72 -5.95
CA ASP A 71 -1.89 -13.60 -7.39
C ASP A 71 -3.03 -12.95 -8.20
N ALA A 72 -4.17 -12.67 -7.57
CA ALA A 72 -5.34 -12.15 -8.25
C ALA A 72 -5.25 -10.63 -8.49
N ILE A 73 -5.74 -10.20 -9.66
CA ILE A 73 -5.87 -8.77 -9.98
C ILE A 73 -6.95 -8.16 -9.10
N LEU A 74 -6.61 -7.08 -8.39
CA LEU A 74 -7.56 -6.38 -7.53
C LEU A 74 -8.60 -5.61 -8.37
N PRO A 75 -9.89 -5.64 -8.00
CA PRO A 75 -10.89 -4.83 -8.69
C PRO A 75 -10.54 -3.34 -8.61
N GLU A 76 -10.64 -2.61 -9.73
CA GLU A 76 -10.33 -1.17 -9.79
C GLU A 76 -11.14 -0.35 -8.76
N VAL A 77 -12.39 -0.78 -8.50
CA VAL A 77 -13.25 -0.15 -7.49
C VAL A 77 -12.66 -0.28 -6.08
N PHE A 78 -12.04 -1.42 -5.77
CA PHE A 78 -11.39 -1.64 -4.48
C PHE A 78 -10.15 -0.75 -4.36
N GLU A 79 -9.30 -0.68 -5.39
CA GLU A 79 -8.12 0.20 -5.38
C GLU A 79 -8.48 1.68 -5.20
N LYS A 80 -9.55 2.13 -5.87
CA LYS A 80 -10.08 3.50 -5.70
C LYS A 80 -10.59 3.73 -4.28
N ALA A 81 -11.24 2.73 -3.67
CA ALA A 81 -11.68 2.81 -2.29
C ALA A 81 -10.49 2.91 -1.32
N THR A 82 -9.45 2.10 -1.52
CA THR A 82 -8.22 2.12 -0.72
C THR A 82 -7.61 3.52 -0.65
N LYS A 83 -7.48 4.21 -1.80
CA LYS A 83 -6.95 5.58 -1.86
C LYS A 83 -7.79 6.59 -1.07
N ARG A 84 -9.11 6.41 -1.00
CA ARG A 84 -10.03 7.30 -0.25
C ARG A 84 -10.02 7.04 1.26
N LEU A 85 -9.61 5.84 1.64
CA LEU A 85 -9.61 5.33 3.01
C LEU A 85 -8.22 5.39 3.66
N GLU A 86 -7.20 5.76 2.89
CA GLU A 86 -5.84 5.96 3.37
C GLU A 86 -5.80 6.92 4.57
N GLY A 87 -5.12 6.49 5.64
CA GLY A 87 -5.03 7.22 6.91
C GLY A 87 -6.30 7.22 7.77
N LYS A 88 -7.41 6.61 7.33
CA LYS A 88 -8.67 6.54 8.10
C LYS A 88 -8.95 5.15 8.67
N ILE A 89 -8.79 4.12 7.83
CA ILE A 89 -8.90 2.72 8.21
C ILE A 89 -7.80 1.92 7.53
N HIS A 90 -7.50 0.75 8.07
CA HIS A 90 -6.59 -0.17 7.40
C HIS A 90 -7.32 -0.92 6.29
N VAL A 91 -6.63 -1.16 5.18
CA VAL A 91 -7.19 -1.89 4.05
C VAL A 91 -6.26 -3.05 3.74
N GLY A 92 -6.82 -4.24 3.64
CA GLY A 92 -6.04 -5.45 3.42
C GLY A 92 -6.67 -6.45 2.48
N VAL A 93 -5.85 -7.35 1.99
CA VAL A 93 -6.22 -8.49 1.14
C VAL A 93 -5.75 -9.75 1.83
N VAL A 94 -6.62 -10.75 1.91
CA VAL A 94 -6.33 -12.02 2.54
C VAL A 94 -6.92 -13.17 1.72
N ASP A 95 -6.21 -14.30 1.68
CA ASP A 95 -6.80 -15.52 1.15
C ASP A 95 -7.74 -16.13 2.22
N CYS A 96 -9.04 -15.89 2.06
CA CYS A 96 -10.05 -16.36 3.00
C CYS A 96 -10.26 -17.88 3.00
N HIS A 97 -9.73 -18.60 1.99
CA HIS A 97 -9.73 -20.06 1.96
C HIS A 97 -8.56 -20.67 2.75
N ASP A 98 -7.49 -19.90 2.96
CA ASP A 98 -6.35 -20.34 3.76
C ASP A 98 -6.70 -20.48 5.25
N LYS A 99 -5.89 -21.23 5.98
CA LYS A 99 -6.15 -21.61 7.37
C LYS A 99 -5.58 -20.59 8.34
N LEU A 100 -6.43 -20.14 9.26
CA LEU A 100 -6.00 -19.44 10.48
C LEU A 100 -5.19 -20.40 11.37
N PRO A 101 -4.44 -19.89 12.37
CA PRO A 101 -3.74 -20.72 13.37
C PRO A 101 -4.67 -21.68 14.12
N SER A 102 -5.97 -21.39 14.15
CA SER A 102 -7.02 -22.29 14.67
C SER A 102 -7.35 -23.49 13.79
N GLY A 103 -6.73 -23.62 12.61
CA GLY A 103 -6.98 -24.67 11.61
C GLY A 103 -8.22 -24.46 10.74
N LYS A 104 -9.07 -23.47 11.06
CA LYS A 104 -10.27 -23.09 10.28
C LYS A 104 -9.93 -22.01 9.26
N SER A 105 -10.62 -22.00 8.12
CA SER A 105 -10.58 -20.88 7.20
C SER A 105 -11.30 -19.65 7.75
N VAL A 106 -11.05 -18.48 7.16
CA VAL A 106 -11.72 -17.22 7.55
C VAL A 106 -13.24 -17.37 7.40
N PHE A 107 -13.69 -17.91 6.27
CA PHE A 107 -15.12 -18.19 6.03
C PHE A 107 -15.75 -19.02 7.14
N LYS A 108 -15.12 -20.16 7.49
CA LYS A 108 -15.64 -21.07 8.51
C LYS A 108 -15.54 -20.51 9.93
N LYS A 109 -14.47 -19.77 10.23
CA LYS A 109 -14.25 -19.21 11.58
C LYS A 109 -15.27 -18.12 11.90
N PHE A 110 -15.58 -17.27 10.92
CA PHE A 110 -16.44 -16.10 11.11
C PHE A 110 -17.84 -16.27 10.54
N LEU A 111 -18.16 -17.44 9.97
CA LEU A 111 -19.45 -17.75 9.36
C LEU A 111 -19.79 -16.79 8.20
N LEU A 112 -18.76 -16.43 7.43
CA LEU A 112 -18.93 -15.62 6.23
C LEU A 112 -19.36 -16.51 5.06
N ARG A 113 -20.15 -15.93 4.17
CA ARG A 113 -20.60 -16.54 2.93
C ARG A 113 -19.44 -16.64 1.94
N ASP A 114 -19.17 -17.86 1.47
CA ASP A 114 -18.16 -18.15 0.45
C ASP A 114 -18.74 -18.21 -0.98
N ASP A 115 -20.06 -18.05 -1.13
CA ASP A 115 -20.78 -18.06 -2.40
C ASP A 115 -20.80 -16.70 -3.13
N ILE A 116 -20.34 -15.62 -2.48
CA ILE A 116 -20.29 -14.27 -3.05
C ILE A 116 -18.83 -13.87 -3.30
N VAL A 117 -18.44 -13.73 -4.57
CA VAL A 117 -17.04 -13.44 -4.97
C VAL A 117 -16.95 -12.13 -5.77
N PRO A 118 -16.01 -11.22 -5.44
CA PRO A 118 -15.12 -11.28 -4.28
C PRO A 118 -15.85 -10.89 -2.99
N THR A 119 -15.60 -11.62 -1.90
CA THR A 119 -16.14 -11.26 -0.58
C THR A 119 -15.35 -10.10 -0.01
N ILE A 120 -16.04 -9.07 0.48
CA ILE A 120 -15.45 -7.96 1.22
C ILE A 120 -16.13 -7.91 2.57
N PHE A 121 -15.36 -7.76 3.63
CA PHE A 121 -15.89 -7.59 4.98
C PHE A 121 -15.15 -6.49 5.72
N THR A 122 -15.77 -6.00 6.78
CA THR A 122 -15.19 -5.05 7.72
C THR A 122 -15.04 -5.68 9.10
N ILE A 123 -13.95 -5.38 9.79
CA ILE A 123 -13.75 -5.78 11.18
C ILE A 123 -13.22 -4.60 11.97
N ALA A 124 -13.74 -4.41 13.18
CA ALA A 124 -13.32 -3.36 14.10
C ALA A 124 -13.64 -3.79 15.53
N ASN A 125 -12.96 -3.19 16.51
CA ASN A 125 -13.22 -3.38 17.95
C ASN A 125 -13.13 -4.86 18.41
N GLY A 126 -12.38 -5.72 17.71
CA GLY A 126 -12.26 -7.14 18.02
C GLY A 126 -13.58 -7.92 17.82
N GLY A 127 -14.54 -7.32 17.13
CA GLY A 127 -15.86 -7.90 16.86
C GLY A 127 -15.83 -8.94 15.73
N LYS A 128 -17.01 -9.51 15.45
CA LYS A 128 -17.17 -10.38 14.28
C LYS A 128 -17.11 -9.56 12.99
N PRO A 129 -16.44 -10.07 11.94
CA PRO A 129 -16.52 -9.51 10.60
C PRO A 129 -17.97 -9.30 10.15
N LYS A 130 -18.23 -8.19 9.46
CA LYS A 130 -19.52 -7.83 8.88
C LYS A 130 -19.41 -7.59 7.39
#